data_AF-A0A662HZF0-F1
#
_entry.id   AF-A0A662HZF0-F1
#
_cell.length_a   1.000
_cell.length_b   1.000
_cell.length_c   1.000
_cell.angle_alpha   90.00
_cell.angle_beta   90.00
_cell.angle_gamma   90.00
#
_symmetry.space_group_name_H-M   'P 1'
#
loop_
_entity.id
_entity.type
_entity.pdbx_description
1 polymer ?
#
loop_
_entity_poly.entity_id
_entity_poly.type
_entity_poly.pdbx_seq_one_letter_code
_entity_poly.pdbx_strand_id
1 'polypeptide(L)'
;MKTARTALLLILINMIISEATSLYSLLSSNFKLSSAVNYAPPAIIQTVALLLEAAGVLILVASKRNKATITALIFLALWAVLNFLVFLPLTLIGVKSGSLEAIKAALLVKAVAATLQYAVPFLAIYSETKDFSKKILWLALIAVTIGGFMVTSTPISSIKLKTVNTSKGTLYIPVYRINYTQWPYPLYLALCHIGGILYLITYTSVIIKRTEK
;
A
#
# COMPACT_ATOMS: atom_id res chain seq x y z
N MET A 1 -20.14 0.58 20.95
CA MET A 1 -19.66 1.88 20.41
C MET A 1 -18.14 2.06 20.53
N LYS A 2 -17.52 1.86 21.71
CA LYS A 2 -16.06 2.02 21.88
C LYS A 2 -15.22 1.15 20.94
N THR A 3 -15.59 -0.12 20.75
CA THR A 3 -14.84 -1.09 19.92
C THR A 3 -14.69 -0.69 18.45
N ALA A 4 -15.78 -0.22 17.82
CA ALA A 4 -15.75 0.24 16.43
C ALA A 4 -14.92 1.52 16.27
N ARG A 5 -14.92 2.40 17.28
CA ARG A 5 -14.05 3.59 17.30
C ARG A 5 -12.58 3.19 17.41
N THR A 6 -12.25 2.24 18.29
CA THR A 6 -10.88 1.71 18.41
C THR A 6 -10.40 1.11 17.08
N ALA A 7 -11.24 0.32 16.40
CA ALA A 7 -10.92 -0.22 15.08
C ALA A 7 -10.58 0.89 14.07
N LEU A 8 -11.42 1.92 13.96
CA LEU A 8 -11.18 3.03 13.04
C LEU A 8 -9.93 3.84 13.40
N LEU A 9 -9.62 3.98 14.69
CA LEU A 9 -8.38 4.60 15.16
C LEU A 9 -7.14 3.80 14.76
N LEU A 10 -7.17 2.47 14.89
CA LEU A 10 -6.05 1.62 14.46
C LEU A 10 -5.77 1.78 12.96
N ILE A 11 -6.82 1.78 12.14
CA ILE A 11 -6.70 2.00 10.69
C ILE A 11 -6.19 3.42 10.40
N LEU A 12 -6.67 4.45 11.12
CA LEU A 12 -6.17 5.81 10.99
C LEU A 12 -4.69 5.92 11.33
N ILE A 13 -4.24 5.32 12.43
CA ILE A 13 -2.84 5.31 12.83
C ILE A 13 -1.98 4.60 11.78
N ASN A 14 -2.42 3.47 11.25
CA ASN A 14 -1.75 2.81 10.12
C ASN A 14 -1.57 3.78 8.93
N MET A 15 -2.63 4.47 8.52
CA MET A 15 -2.56 5.39 7.37
C MET A 15 -1.57 6.54 7.63
N ILE A 16 -1.55 7.10 8.86
CA ILE A 16 -0.59 8.14 9.23
C ILE A 16 0.85 7.62 9.15
N ILE A 17 1.11 6.43 9.70
CA ILE A 17 2.44 5.81 9.66
C ILE A 17 2.85 5.53 8.21
N SER A 18 1.96 4.98 7.40
CA SER A 18 2.21 4.65 6.00
C SER A 18 2.53 5.90 5.17
N GLU A 19 1.77 6.97 5.36
CA GLU A 19 1.98 8.25 4.67
C GLU A 19 3.31 8.90 5.10
N ALA A 20 3.57 8.97 6.40
CA ALA A 20 4.80 9.54 6.95
C ALA A 20 6.04 8.76 6.48
N THR A 21 5.98 7.43 6.49
CA THR A 21 7.10 6.60 6.02
C THR A 21 7.31 6.69 4.51
N SER A 22 6.24 6.85 3.72
CA SER A 22 6.37 7.11 2.27
C SER A 22 7.07 8.44 1.99
N LEU A 23 6.64 9.52 2.64
CA LEU A 23 7.25 10.85 2.48
C LEU A 23 8.70 10.86 2.98
N TYR A 24 8.97 10.25 4.13
CA TYR A 24 10.33 10.09 4.64
C TYR A 24 11.22 9.30 3.67
N SER A 25 10.70 8.22 3.07
CA SER A 25 11.44 7.43 2.08
C SER A 25 11.80 8.25 0.85
N LEU A 26 10.91 9.13 0.37
CA LEU A 26 11.20 10.01 -0.77
C LEU A 26 12.27 11.05 -0.43
N LEU A 27 12.15 11.69 0.74
CA LEU A 27 13.09 12.72 1.18
C LEU A 27 14.48 12.14 1.45
N SER A 28 14.55 11.04 2.20
CA SER A 28 15.81 10.38 2.56
C SER A 28 16.55 9.83 1.34
N SER A 29 15.83 9.48 0.27
CA SER A 29 16.41 8.98 -0.96
C SER A 29 16.69 10.09 -1.99
N ASN A 30 16.55 11.37 -1.63
CA ASN A 30 16.62 12.51 -2.54
C ASN A 30 15.76 12.33 -3.80
N PHE A 31 14.54 11.77 -3.62
CA PHE A 31 13.59 11.44 -4.68
C PHE A 31 14.14 10.45 -5.72
N LYS A 32 15.16 9.67 -5.38
CA LYS A 32 15.76 8.67 -6.27
C LYS A 32 15.71 7.29 -5.64
N LEU A 33 15.27 6.30 -6.41
CA LEU A 33 15.36 4.89 -6.03
C LEU A 33 16.51 4.25 -6.82
N SER A 34 17.52 3.75 -6.12
CA SER A 34 18.65 2.99 -6.69
C SER A 34 18.87 1.72 -5.90
N SER A 35 19.17 0.61 -6.57
CA SER A 35 19.44 -0.69 -5.91
C SER A 35 20.75 -0.72 -5.10
N ALA A 36 21.62 0.28 -5.24
CA ALA A 36 22.95 0.32 -4.61
C ALA A 36 22.99 1.06 -3.27
N VAL A 37 21.99 1.90 -3.02
CA VAL A 37 21.85 2.72 -1.82
C VAL A 37 20.36 2.87 -1.64
N ASN A 38 19.79 2.36 -0.55
CA ASN A 38 18.72 3.07 0.15
C ASN A 38 18.34 2.35 1.45
N TYR A 39 18.37 3.15 2.52
CA TYR A 39 17.64 2.93 3.75
C TYR A 39 16.19 2.60 3.39
N ALA A 40 15.77 1.35 3.59
CA ALA A 40 14.36 1.07 3.72
C ALA A 40 13.87 1.82 4.98
N PRO A 41 12.65 2.42 4.98
CA PRO A 41 11.96 2.66 6.24
C PRO A 41 12.08 1.37 7.07
N PRO A 42 12.37 1.43 8.38
CA PRO A 42 12.63 0.22 9.15
C PRO A 42 11.51 -0.77 8.86
N ALA A 43 11.84 -1.93 8.28
CA ALA A 43 10.83 -2.89 7.80
C ALA A 43 9.81 -3.24 8.92
N ILE A 44 10.26 -3.12 10.16
CA ILE A 44 9.48 -3.18 11.40
C ILE A 44 8.32 -2.17 11.40
N ILE A 45 8.54 -0.89 11.10
CA ILE A 45 7.49 0.14 11.12
C ILE A 45 6.39 -0.17 10.10
N GLN A 46 6.74 -0.55 8.88
CA GLN A 46 5.76 -0.94 7.86
C GLN A 46 5.00 -2.20 8.27
N THR A 47 5.69 -3.17 8.89
CA THR A 47 5.06 -4.39 9.41
C THR A 47 4.06 -4.06 10.51
N VAL A 48 4.42 -3.17 11.44
CA VAL A 48 3.53 -2.71 12.51
C VAL A 48 2.32 -1.99 11.93
N ALA A 49 2.51 -1.10 10.96
CA ALA A 49 1.42 -0.38 10.29
C ALA A 49 0.39 -1.35 9.69
N LEU A 50 0.88 -2.36 8.96
CA LEU A 50 0.03 -3.41 8.39
C LEU A 50 -0.72 -4.21 9.47
N LEU A 51 -0.06 -4.56 10.57
CA LEU A 51 -0.70 -5.28 11.68
C LEU A 51 -1.80 -4.43 12.34
N LEU A 52 -1.61 -3.12 12.45
CA LEU A 52 -2.64 -2.21 12.95
C LEU A 52 -3.86 -2.17 12.03
N GLU A 53 -3.66 -2.15 10.71
CA GLU A 53 -4.78 -2.23 9.76
C GLU A 53 -5.53 -3.55 9.88
N ALA A 54 -4.81 -4.67 9.89
CA ALA A 54 -5.40 -6.00 10.00
C ALA A 54 -6.19 -6.16 11.31
N ALA A 55 -5.62 -5.73 12.43
CA ALA A 55 -6.30 -5.72 13.72
C ALA A 55 -7.55 -4.82 13.69
N GLY A 56 -7.43 -3.62 13.12
CA GLY A 56 -8.55 -2.70 12.95
C GLY A 56 -9.70 -3.31 12.15
N VAL A 57 -9.41 -3.93 11.01
CA VAL A 57 -10.41 -4.60 10.16
C VAL A 57 -11.07 -5.78 10.89
N LEU A 58 -10.30 -6.64 11.57
CA LEU A 58 -10.83 -7.77 12.32
C LEU A 58 -11.77 -7.32 13.45
N ILE A 59 -11.35 -6.32 14.24
CA ILE A 59 -12.16 -5.74 15.31
C ILE A 59 -13.43 -5.09 14.73
N LEU A 60 -13.33 -4.44 13.56
CA LEU A 60 -14.47 -3.81 12.91
C LEU A 60 -15.50 -4.84 12.43
N VAL A 61 -15.05 -5.93 11.80
CA VAL A 61 -15.92 -7.04 11.38
C VAL A 61 -16.60 -7.69 12.58
N ALA A 62 -15.85 -7.93 13.67
CA ALA A 62 -16.38 -8.52 14.89
C ALA A 62 -17.41 -7.62 15.58
N SER A 63 -17.21 -6.30 15.55
CA SER A 63 -18.07 -5.34 16.25
C SER A 63 -19.24 -4.80 15.41
N LYS A 64 -19.11 -4.75 14.08
CA LYS A 64 -20.13 -4.22 13.18
C LYS A 64 -20.11 -4.93 11.83
N ARG A 65 -20.42 -6.22 11.85
CA ARG A 65 -20.50 -7.06 10.64
C ARG A 65 -21.53 -6.52 9.65
N ASN A 66 -21.06 -6.08 8.49
CA ASN A 66 -21.88 -5.72 7.34
C ASN A 66 -21.14 -6.04 6.03
N LYS A 67 -21.84 -5.94 4.89
CA LYS A 67 -21.28 -6.25 3.56
C LYS A 67 -19.93 -5.55 3.33
N ALA A 68 -19.84 -4.25 3.60
CA ALA A 68 -18.61 -3.49 3.36
C ALA A 68 -17.44 -3.96 4.24
N THR A 69 -17.67 -4.18 5.54
CA THR A 69 -16.61 -4.68 6.45
C THR A 69 -16.15 -6.10 6.10
N ILE A 70 -17.07 -6.96 5.64
CA ILE A 70 -16.72 -8.31 5.16
C ILE A 70 -15.89 -8.21 3.88
N THR A 71 -16.30 -7.35 2.93
CA THR A 71 -15.51 -7.12 1.70
C THR A 71 -14.12 -6.58 2.04
N ALA A 72 -13.98 -5.69 3.03
CA ALA A 72 -12.68 -5.20 3.48
C ALA A 72 -11.77 -6.35 3.96
N LEU A 73 -12.31 -7.28 4.76
CA LEU A 73 -11.59 -8.46 5.22
C LEU A 73 -11.21 -9.39 4.06
N ILE A 74 -12.11 -9.61 3.10
CA ILE A 74 -11.82 -10.40 1.90
C ILE A 74 -10.69 -9.76 1.08
N PHE A 75 -10.72 -8.44 0.90
CA PHE A 75 -9.69 -7.71 0.17
C PHE A 75 -8.34 -7.80 0.87
N LEU A 76 -8.32 -7.70 2.20
CA LEU A 76 -7.11 -7.88 3.00
C LEU A 76 -6.56 -9.32 2.87
N ALA A 77 -7.44 -10.33 2.87
CA ALA A 77 -7.05 -11.72 2.67
C ALA A 77 -6.49 -11.97 1.26
N LEU A 78 -7.15 -11.45 0.23
CA LEU A 78 -6.67 -11.53 -1.16
C LEU A 78 -5.34 -10.80 -1.35
N TRP A 79 -5.19 -9.63 -0.73
CA TRP A 79 -3.92 -8.91 -0.70
C TRP A 79 -2.81 -9.80 -0.10
N ALA A 80 -3.06 -10.47 1.01
CA ALA A 80 -2.08 -11.35 1.65
C ALA A 80 -1.74 -12.54 0.74
N VAL A 81 -2.74 -13.18 0.14
CA VAL A 81 -2.54 -14.27 -0.83
C VAL A 81 -1.66 -13.81 -2.00
N LEU A 82 -1.96 -12.67 -2.62
CA LEU A 82 -1.17 -12.15 -3.73
C LEU A 82 0.28 -11.83 -3.31
N ASN A 83 0.52 -11.31 -2.11
CA ASN A 83 1.87 -11.00 -1.66
C ASN A 83 2.68 -12.26 -1.30
N PHE A 84 2.11 -13.17 -0.52
CA PHE A 84 2.83 -14.30 0.05
C PHE A 84 2.84 -15.54 -0.86
N LEU A 85 1.76 -15.79 -1.58
CA LEU A 85 1.60 -17.00 -2.40
C LEU A 85 1.88 -16.78 -3.89
N VAL A 86 1.98 -15.52 -4.33
CA VAL A 86 2.21 -15.21 -5.76
C VAL A 86 3.44 -14.33 -5.95
N PHE A 87 3.46 -13.09 -5.43
CA PHE A 87 4.56 -12.16 -5.58
C PHE A 87 5.89 -12.71 -5.05
N LEU A 88 5.91 -13.20 -3.80
CA LEU A 88 7.13 -13.71 -3.18
C LEU A 88 7.68 -14.94 -3.94
N PRO A 89 6.87 -15.99 -4.24
CA PRO A 89 7.34 -17.11 -5.06
C PRO A 89 7.86 -16.70 -6.43
N LEU A 90 7.14 -15.85 -7.18
CA LEU A 90 7.58 -15.39 -8.50
C LEU A 90 8.89 -14.60 -8.41
N THR A 91 9.05 -13.77 -7.38
CA THR A 91 10.31 -13.03 -7.14
C THR A 91 11.46 -14.00 -6.89
N LEU A 92 11.25 -15.01 -6.03
CA LEU A 92 12.28 -16.01 -5.73
C LEU A 92 12.65 -16.84 -6.97
N ILE A 93 11.67 -17.23 -7.77
CA ILE A 93 11.88 -17.93 -9.05
C ILE A 93 12.71 -17.04 -9.97
N GLY A 94 12.32 -15.79 -10.18
CA GLY A 94 13.04 -14.87 -11.07
C GLY A 94 14.48 -14.59 -10.61
N VAL A 95 14.70 -14.38 -9.31
CA VAL A 95 16.04 -14.13 -8.76
C VAL A 95 16.95 -15.36 -8.88
N LYS A 96 16.42 -16.57 -8.74
CA LYS A 96 17.21 -17.81 -8.85
C LYS A 96 17.47 -18.24 -10.29
N SER A 97 16.46 -18.12 -11.16
CA SER A 97 16.53 -18.57 -12.55
C SER A 97 17.08 -17.53 -13.51
N GLY A 98 17.11 -16.26 -13.11
CA GLY A 98 17.42 -15.16 -14.02
C GLY A 98 16.27 -14.79 -14.97
N SER A 99 15.05 -15.27 -14.72
CA SER A 99 13.88 -14.89 -15.52
C SER A 99 13.44 -13.46 -15.21
N LEU A 100 13.65 -12.56 -16.18
CA LEU A 100 13.19 -11.18 -16.11
C LEU A 100 11.66 -11.10 -16.16
N GLU A 101 11.02 -11.98 -16.92
CA GLU A 101 9.57 -12.10 -17.07
C GLU A 101 8.91 -12.44 -15.73
N ALA A 102 9.49 -13.40 -14.99
CA ALA A 102 9.00 -13.76 -13.66
C ALA A 102 9.07 -12.57 -12.68
N ILE A 103 10.17 -11.80 -12.71
CA ILE A 103 10.29 -10.58 -11.89
C ILE A 103 9.26 -9.52 -12.30
N LYS A 104 9.09 -9.27 -13.61
CA LYS A 104 8.12 -8.29 -14.11
C LYS A 104 6.68 -8.70 -13.74
N ALA A 105 6.36 -9.98 -13.85
CA ALA A 105 5.07 -10.53 -13.42
C ALA A 105 4.87 -10.38 -11.91
N ALA A 106 5.89 -10.68 -11.09
CA ALA A 106 5.84 -10.49 -9.64
C ALA A 106 5.50 -9.03 -9.30
N LEU A 107 6.18 -8.07 -9.93
CA LEU A 107 5.94 -6.65 -9.66
C LEU A 107 4.56 -6.17 -10.10
N LEU A 108 4.03 -6.71 -11.20
CA LEU A 108 2.66 -6.44 -11.60
C LEU A 108 1.67 -6.98 -10.57
N VAL A 109 1.89 -8.20 -10.07
CA VAL A 109 1.10 -8.78 -8.97
C VAL A 109 1.18 -7.89 -7.73
N LYS A 110 2.36 -7.36 -7.39
CA LYS A 110 2.53 -6.43 -6.28
C LYS A 110 1.74 -5.13 -6.47
N ALA A 111 1.75 -4.57 -7.68
CA ALA A 111 0.96 -3.38 -8.01
C ALA A 111 -0.55 -3.63 -7.87
N VAL A 112 -1.03 -4.79 -8.34
CA VAL A 112 -2.44 -5.19 -8.19
C VAL A 112 -2.80 -5.48 -6.74
N ALA A 113 -1.92 -6.12 -5.98
CA ALA A 113 -2.15 -6.33 -4.55
C ALA A 113 -2.33 -4.98 -3.85
N ALA A 114 -1.45 -4.01 -4.12
CA ALA A 114 -1.55 -2.68 -3.51
C ALA A 114 -2.92 -2.00 -3.75
N THR A 115 -3.54 -2.17 -4.91
CA THR A 115 -4.88 -1.59 -5.17
C THR A 115 -5.98 -2.21 -4.31
N LEU A 116 -5.90 -3.52 -4.03
CA LEU A 116 -6.80 -4.16 -3.07
C LEU A 116 -6.64 -3.57 -1.68
N GLN A 117 -5.39 -3.33 -1.25
CA GLN A 117 -5.11 -2.74 0.04
C GLN A 117 -5.62 -1.30 0.14
N TYR A 118 -5.49 -0.50 -0.91
CA TYR A 118 -6.05 0.86 -0.93
C TYR A 118 -7.58 0.89 -0.78
N ALA A 119 -8.28 -0.15 -1.23
CA ALA A 119 -9.73 -0.26 -1.06
C ALA A 119 -10.15 -0.72 0.35
N VAL A 120 -9.25 -1.29 1.17
CA VAL A 120 -9.56 -1.68 2.56
C VAL A 120 -10.03 -0.50 3.41
N PRO A 121 -9.30 0.63 3.53
CA PRO A 121 -9.76 1.76 4.34
C PRO A 121 -11.04 2.39 3.78
N PHE A 122 -11.26 2.38 2.46
CA PHE A 122 -12.54 2.78 1.86
C PHE A 122 -13.69 1.93 2.42
N LEU A 123 -13.59 0.61 2.27
CA LEU A 123 -14.64 -0.33 2.64
C LEU A 123 -14.92 -0.33 4.15
N ALA A 124 -13.88 -0.20 4.96
CA ALA A 124 -13.99 -0.17 6.41
C ALA A 124 -14.86 1.01 6.91
N ILE A 125 -14.76 2.20 6.31
CA ILE A 125 -15.50 3.39 6.78
C ILE A 125 -16.75 3.72 5.95
N TYR A 126 -16.93 3.09 4.78
CA TYR A 126 -17.98 3.43 3.82
C TYR A 126 -19.39 3.50 4.45
N SER A 127 -19.75 2.49 5.26
CA SER A 127 -21.07 2.40 5.90
C SER A 127 -21.35 3.47 6.96
N GLU A 128 -20.31 4.17 7.43
CA GLU A 128 -20.39 5.21 8.47
C GLU A 128 -20.34 6.62 7.91
N THR A 129 -20.07 6.72 6.61
CA THR A 129 -19.79 7.99 5.95
C THR A 129 -21.10 8.55 5.38
N LYS A 130 -21.33 9.87 5.50
CA LYS A 130 -22.51 10.56 4.92
C LYS A 130 -22.22 11.05 3.51
N ASP A 131 -23.24 11.48 2.77
CA ASP A 131 -23.18 11.69 1.31
C ASP A 131 -22.02 12.56 0.81
N PHE A 132 -21.78 13.74 1.39
CA PHE A 132 -20.64 14.57 0.97
C PHE A 132 -19.29 13.88 1.26
N SER A 133 -19.12 13.32 2.46
CA SER A 133 -17.91 12.58 2.82
C SER A 133 -17.74 11.30 2.01
N LYS A 134 -18.83 10.68 1.50
CA LYS A 134 -18.75 9.53 0.59
C LYS A 134 -18.15 9.94 -0.76
N LYS A 135 -18.48 11.13 -1.27
CA LYS A 135 -17.86 11.66 -2.49
C LYS A 135 -16.35 11.84 -2.30
N ILE A 136 -15.94 12.41 -1.16
CA ILE A 136 -14.52 12.55 -0.80
C ILE A 136 -13.85 11.18 -0.71
N LEU A 137 -14.52 10.20 -0.08
CA LEU A 137 -14.00 8.85 0.07
C LEU A 137 -13.79 8.14 -1.29
N TRP A 138 -14.70 8.35 -2.24
CA TRP A 138 -14.52 7.87 -3.62
C TRP A 138 -13.36 8.56 -4.34
N LEU A 139 -13.24 9.88 -4.21
CA LEU A 139 -12.11 10.62 -4.78
C LEU A 139 -10.78 10.14 -4.18
N ALA A 140 -10.75 9.88 -2.88
CA ALA A 140 -9.59 9.31 -2.19
C ALA A 140 -9.18 7.97 -2.81
N LEU A 141 -10.15 7.05 -2.96
CA LEU A 141 -9.93 5.73 -3.55
C LEU A 141 -9.40 5.82 -4.98
N ILE A 142 -10.04 6.63 -5.83
CA ILE A 142 -9.64 6.78 -7.23
C ILE A 142 -8.22 7.35 -7.32
N ALA A 143 -7.94 8.43 -6.59
CA ALA A 143 -6.64 9.09 -6.61
C ALA A 143 -5.51 8.16 -6.13
N VAL A 144 -5.69 7.50 -4.99
CA VAL A 144 -4.65 6.59 -4.46
C VAL A 144 -4.48 5.36 -5.34
N THR A 145 -5.56 4.82 -5.92
CA THR A 145 -5.49 3.63 -6.76
C THR A 145 -4.73 3.93 -8.04
N ILE A 146 -5.06 5.02 -8.72
CA ILE A 146 -4.36 5.45 -9.94
C ILE A 146 -2.91 5.79 -9.61
N GLY A 147 -2.67 6.64 -8.60
CA GLY A 147 -1.33 7.07 -8.21
C GLY A 147 -0.44 5.89 -7.80
N GLY A 148 -0.87 5.10 -6.83
CA GLY A 148 -0.10 3.97 -6.31
C GLY A 148 0.12 2.86 -7.35
N PHE A 149 -0.88 2.55 -8.17
CA PHE A 149 -0.71 1.59 -9.27
C PHE A 149 0.32 2.08 -10.29
N MET A 150 0.25 3.34 -10.71
CA MET A 150 1.15 3.90 -11.72
C MET A 150 2.57 4.08 -11.19
N VAL A 151 2.76 4.49 -9.92
CA VAL A 151 4.10 4.53 -9.27
C VAL A 151 4.74 3.15 -9.28
N THR A 152 3.97 2.10 -9.00
CA THR A 152 4.49 0.74 -8.87
C THR A 152 4.71 0.06 -10.22
N SER A 153 3.83 0.31 -11.19
CA SER A 153 3.83 -0.40 -12.48
C SER A 153 4.70 0.25 -13.56
N THR A 154 4.83 1.59 -13.57
CA THR A 154 5.64 2.31 -14.57
C THR A 154 7.10 1.85 -14.65
N PRO A 155 7.79 1.58 -13.53
CA PRO A 155 9.18 1.11 -13.57
C PRO A 155 9.35 -0.26 -14.24
N ILE A 156 8.30 -1.10 -14.28
CA ILE A 156 8.38 -2.52 -14.65
C ILE A 156 9.01 -2.73 -16.02
N SER A 157 8.68 -1.89 -17.00
CA SER A 157 9.20 -1.99 -18.37
C SER A 157 10.73 -1.83 -18.43
N SER A 158 11.28 -0.98 -17.55
CA SER A 158 12.69 -0.55 -17.54
C SER A 158 13.62 -1.45 -16.73
N ILE A 159 13.07 -2.45 -16.02
CA ILE A 159 13.83 -3.30 -15.10
C ILE A 159 14.82 -4.19 -15.85
N LYS A 160 16.01 -4.30 -15.25
CA LYS A 160 17.09 -5.20 -15.69
C LYS A 160 17.54 -6.05 -14.53
N LEU A 161 18.08 -7.22 -14.85
CA LEU A 161 18.73 -8.09 -13.87
C LEU A 161 20.22 -7.83 -13.86
N LYS A 162 20.80 -7.75 -12.67
CA LYS A 162 22.24 -7.76 -12.45
C LYS A 162 22.64 -9.08 -11.83
N THR A 163 23.61 -9.73 -12.46
CA THR A 163 24.22 -10.96 -11.94
C THR A 163 25.08 -10.63 -10.72
N VAL A 164 24.87 -11.36 -9.64
CA VAL A 164 25.66 -11.29 -8.41
C VAL A 164 26.07 -12.70 -8.02
N ASN A 165 27.37 -12.95 -8.04
CA ASN A 165 27.93 -14.22 -7.60
C ASN A 165 28.06 -14.23 -6.08
N THR A 166 27.50 -15.26 -5.45
CA THR A 166 27.56 -15.48 -4.00
C THR A 166 28.23 -16.82 -3.72
N SER A 167 28.63 -17.06 -2.47
CA SER A 167 29.16 -18.37 -2.05
C SER A 167 28.16 -19.53 -2.23
N LYS A 168 26.87 -19.24 -2.41
CA LYS A 168 25.78 -20.22 -2.60
C LYS A 168 25.31 -20.33 -4.05
N GLY A 169 26.02 -19.69 -4.99
CA GLY A 169 25.69 -19.66 -6.41
C GLY A 169 25.38 -18.25 -6.93
N THR A 170 24.92 -18.20 -8.18
CA THR A 170 24.61 -16.97 -8.89
C THR A 170 23.18 -16.52 -8.60
N LEU A 171 23.01 -15.24 -8.25
CA LEU A 171 21.70 -14.60 -8.09
C LEU A 171 21.53 -13.49 -9.13
N TYR A 172 20.29 -13.29 -9.57
CA TYR A 172 19.93 -12.27 -10.55
C TYR A 172 19.07 -11.21 -9.86
N ILE A 173 19.69 -10.11 -9.44
CA ILE A 173 19.04 -9.09 -8.63
C ILE A 173 18.39 -8.05 -9.54
N PRO A 174 17.09 -7.71 -9.36
CA PRO A 174 16.46 -6.64 -10.11
C PRO A 174 17.05 -5.27 -9.75
N VAL A 175 17.43 -4.52 -10.77
CA VAL A 175 17.96 -3.16 -10.63
C VAL A 175 16.89 -2.15 -11.04
N TYR A 176 16.55 -1.28 -10.11
CA TYR A 176 15.65 -0.15 -10.32
C TYR A 176 16.48 1.13 -10.36
N ARG A 177 16.15 2.01 -11.31
CA ARG A 177 16.62 3.39 -11.34
C ARG A 177 15.43 4.27 -11.62
N ILE A 178 14.89 4.84 -10.56
CA ILE A 178 13.74 5.74 -10.67
C ILE A 178 14.18 7.11 -10.15
N ASN A 179 13.90 8.15 -10.94
CA ASN A 179 13.96 9.51 -10.48
C ASN A 179 12.53 10.03 -10.35
N TYR A 180 12.03 10.15 -9.12
CA TYR A 180 10.66 10.56 -8.84
C TYR A 180 10.39 12.02 -9.18
N THR A 181 11.41 12.84 -9.48
CA THR A 181 11.22 14.21 -9.96
C THR A 181 10.97 14.28 -11.47
N GLN A 182 11.22 13.20 -12.21
CA GLN A 182 11.01 13.16 -13.66
C GLN A 182 9.58 12.76 -14.00
N TRP A 183 9.01 13.43 -15.00
CA TRP A 183 7.70 13.07 -15.53
C TRP A 183 7.69 11.60 -15.99
N PRO A 184 6.64 10.81 -15.70
CA PRO A 184 5.35 11.20 -15.09
C PRO A 184 5.23 11.00 -13.55
N TYR A 185 6.32 10.68 -12.84
CA TYR A 185 6.27 10.34 -11.41
C TYR A 185 5.70 11.42 -10.48
N PRO A 186 5.97 12.74 -10.68
CA PRO A 186 5.36 13.77 -9.85
C PRO A 186 3.83 13.72 -9.83
N LEU A 187 3.21 13.44 -10.99
CA LEU A 187 1.76 13.30 -11.08
C LEU A 187 1.26 12.07 -10.31
N TYR A 188 1.92 10.92 -10.48
CA TYR A 188 1.51 9.70 -9.80
C TYR A 188 1.64 9.80 -8.28
N LEU A 189 2.72 10.41 -7.80
CA LEU A 189 2.93 10.68 -6.38
C LEU A 189 1.92 11.68 -5.84
N ALA A 190 1.63 12.76 -6.58
CA ALA A 190 0.61 13.73 -6.18
C ALA A 190 -0.76 13.05 -6.01
N LEU A 191 -1.19 12.24 -6.97
CA LEU A 191 -2.43 11.47 -6.86
C LEU A 191 -2.43 10.53 -5.66
N CYS A 192 -1.33 9.82 -5.43
CA CYS A 192 -1.19 8.89 -4.30
C CYS A 192 -1.35 9.61 -2.95
N HIS A 193 -0.59 10.68 -2.75
CA HIS A 193 -0.57 11.45 -1.50
C HIS A 193 -1.87 12.23 -1.27
N ILE A 194 -2.45 12.84 -2.32
CA ILE A 194 -3.78 13.48 -2.23
C ILE A 194 -4.82 12.44 -1.79
N GLY A 195 -4.81 11.25 -2.40
CA GLY A 195 -5.72 10.16 -2.00
C GLY A 195 -5.56 9.76 -0.53
N GLY A 196 -4.31 9.59 -0.08
CA GLY A 196 -3.99 9.31 1.32
C GLY A 196 -4.51 10.39 2.29
N ILE A 197 -4.26 11.67 1.98
CA ILE A 197 -4.73 12.81 2.78
C ILE A 197 -6.26 12.85 2.86
N LEU A 198 -6.96 12.62 1.74
CA LEU A 198 -8.43 12.59 1.72
C LEU A 198 -9.00 11.45 2.58
N TYR A 199 -8.33 10.28 2.63
CA TYR A 199 -8.69 9.24 3.58
C TYR A 199 -8.52 9.70 5.03
N LEU A 200 -7.37 10.29 5.37
CA LEU A 200 -7.07 10.78 6.72
C LEU A 200 -8.13 11.78 7.19
N ILE A 201 -8.50 12.75 6.35
CA ILE A 201 -9.53 13.76 6.63
C ILE A 201 -10.89 13.09 6.88
N THR A 202 -11.26 12.13 6.02
CA THR A 202 -12.55 11.44 6.13
C THR A 202 -12.63 10.60 7.40
N TYR A 203 -11.58 9.84 7.72
CA TYR A 203 -11.48 9.05 8.95
C TYR A 203 -11.56 9.91 10.20
N THR A 204 -10.77 10.98 10.26
CA THR A 204 -10.76 11.92 11.37
C THR A 204 -12.15 12.52 11.59
N SER A 205 -12.81 12.96 10.51
CA SER A 205 -14.16 13.52 10.56
C SER A 205 -15.20 12.54 11.11
N VAL A 206 -15.15 11.27 10.69
CA VAL A 206 -16.07 10.23 11.17
C VAL A 206 -15.81 9.89 12.64
N ILE A 207 -14.55 9.83 13.07
CA ILE A 207 -14.18 9.52 14.46
C ILE A 207 -14.59 10.67 15.40
N ILE A 208 -14.39 11.93 15.00
CA ILE A 208 -14.81 13.10 15.79
C ILE A 208 -16.34 13.10 15.98
N LYS A 209 -17.12 12.95 14.91
CA LYS A 209 -18.59 12.89 14.97
C LYS A 209 -19.14 11.75 15.83
N ARG A 210 -18.37 10.67 16.01
CA ARG A 210 -18.70 9.56 16.91
C ARG A 210 -18.35 9.84 18.37
N THR A 211 -17.54 10.85 18.64
CA THR A 211 -17.17 11.27 20.01
C THR A 211 -18.21 12.24 20.56
N GLU A 212 -18.88 13.00 19.69
CA GLU A 212 -19.97 13.93 20.03
C GLU A 212 -21.33 13.24 20.26
N LYS A 213 -21.43 11.93 20.05
CA LYS A 213 -22.63 11.10 20.23
C LYS A 213 -22.43 10.06 21.32
#